data_AF-A0A3C0VVY9-F1
#
_entry.id   AF-A0A3C0VVY9-F1
#
_cell.length_a   1.000
_cell.length_b   1.000
_cell.length_c   1.000
_cell.angle_alpha   90.00
_cell.angle_beta   90.00
_cell.angle_gamma   90.00
#
_symmetry.space_group_name_H-M   'P 1'
#
loop_
_entity.id
_entity.type
_entity.pdbx_description
1 polymer ?
#
loop_
_entity_poly.entity_id
_entity_poly.type
_entity_poly.pdbx_seq_one_letter_code
_entity_poly.pdbx_strand_id
1 'polypeptide(L)'
;MEPKPAPTDFKGILKHLGPGLIITATIVGSGELIATPALAAKVGFTMLWFIILGCLVKVFVQVELGRYTLVTGKTTLEAMNSVPGPKLRVSWMVWFWVVMYIGSTMQVAGMMGGIASLV
;
A
#
# COMPACT_ATOMS: atom_id res chain seq x y z
N MET A 1 20.09 13.07 -7.65
CA MET A 1 19.32 14.14 -7.00
C MET A 1 19.86 14.26 -5.59
N GLU A 2 20.37 15.42 -5.21
CA GLU A 2 20.92 15.62 -3.86
C GLU A 2 19.76 15.54 -2.84
N PRO A 3 19.85 14.72 -1.77
CA PRO A 3 18.76 14.57 -0.81
C PRO A 3 18.51 15.90 -0.10
N LYS A 4 17.33 16.48 -0.28
CA LYS A 4 16.91 17.68 0.45
C LYS A 4 16.87 17.36 1.95
N PRO A 5 17.43 18.21 2.84
CA PRO A 5 17.42 17.96 4.27
C PRO A 5 15.99 17.83 4.80
N ALA A 6 15.80 16.92 5.76
CA ALA A 6 14.50 16.68 6.37
C ALA A 6 14.01 17.98 7.06
N PRO A 7 12.74 18.36 6.90
CA PRO A 7 12.20 19.54 7.56
C PRO A 7 12.18 19.33 9.08
N THR A 8 12.77 20.24 9.83
CA THR A 8 12.80 20.22 11.31
C THR A 8 11.61 20.95 11.94
N ASP A 9 10.96 21.84 11.18
CA ASP A 9 9.82 22.63 11.65
C ASP A 9 8.48 22.00 11.29
N PHE A 10 7.49 22.14 12.17
CA PHE A 10 6.12 21.64 11.95
C PHE A 10 5.51 22.13 10.63
N LYS A 11 5.72 23.41 10.28
CA LYS A 11 5.25 24.00 9.01
C LYS A 11 5.96 23.41 7.79
N GLY A 12 7.24 23.04 7.95
CA GLY A 12 8.01 22.33 6.93
C GLY A 12 7.44 20.94 6.68
N ILE A 13 7.22 20.17 7.75
CA ILE A 13 6.61 18.83 7.68
C ILE A 13 5.26 18.89 6.98
N LEU A 14 4.39 19.83 7.36
CA LEU A 14 3.05 19.97 6.77
C LEU A 14 3.09 20.23 5.26
N LYS A 15 4.05 21.03 4.77
CA LYS A 15 4.25 21.27 3.32
C LYS A 15 4.66 20.01 2.55
N HIS A 16 5.27 19.04 3.22
CA HIS A 16 5.77 17.81 2.60
C HIS A 16 4.83 16.60 2.75
N LEU A 17 3.71 16.74 3.46
CA LEU A 17 2.70 15.68 3.61
C LEU A 17 1.84 15.44 2.36
N GLY A 18 1.78 16.41 1.44
CA GLY A 18 0.89 16.36 0.27
C GLY A 18 0.96 15.08 -0.57
N PRO A 19 2.15 14.64 -1.03
CA PRO A 19 2.28 13.41 -1.82
C PRO A 19 1.79 12.16 -1.08
N GLY A 20 2.09 12.04 0.22
CA GLY A 20 1.64 10.89 1.03
C GLY A 20 0.13 10.85 1.21
N LEU A 21 -0.50 12.02 1.40
CA LEU A 21 -1.96 12.13 1.49
C LEU A 21 -2.65 11.76 0.18
N ILE A 22 -2.11 12.18 -0.97
CA ILE A 22 -2.65 11.82 -2.29
C ILE A 22 -2.58 10.30 -2.50
N ILE A 23 -1.43 9.68 -2.21
CA ILE A 23 -1.26 8.22 -2.35
C ILE A 23 -2.22 7.47 -1.41
N THR A 24 -2.41 7.97 -0.18
CA THR A 24 -3.34 7.34 0.75
C THR A 24 -4.78 7.44 0.25
N ALA A 25 -5.18 8.59 -0.30
CA ALA A 25 -6.51 8.79 -0.85
C ALA A 25 -6.82 7.92 -2.07
N THR A 26 -5.81 7.55 -2.87
CA THR A 26 -6.02 6.65 -4.02
C THR A 26 -6.06 5.17 -3.63
N ILE A 27 -5.38 4.79 -2.54
CA ILE A 27 -5.37 3.41 -2.06
C ILE A 27 -6.61 3.10 -1.23
N VAL A 28 -7.05 4.04 -0.38
CA VAL A 28 -8.23 3.85 0.46
C VAL A 28 -9.49 3.95 -0.39
N GLY A 29 -10.06 2.79 -0.73
CA GLY A 29 -11.13 2.65 -1.71
C GLY A 29 -12.46 2.18 -1.12
N SER A 30 -13.51 2.17 -1.95
CA SER A 30 -14.83 1.64 -1.61
C SER A 30 -14.80 0.15 -1.20
N GLY A 31 -13.82 -0.61 -1.66
CA GLY A 31 -13.67 -2.04 -1.36
C GLY A 31 -13.40 -2.31 0.11
N GLU A 32 -12.56 -1.51 0.75
CA GLU A 32 -12.31 -1.62 2.19
C GLU A 32 -13.54 -1.19 2.99
N LEU A 33 -14.31 -0.22 2.48
CA LEU A 33 -15.58 0.25 3.06
C LEU A 33 -16.72 -0.77 2.92
N ILE A 34 -16.66 -1.71 1.98
CA ILE A 34 -17.66 -2.77 1.83
C ILE A 34 -17.20 -4.05 2.54
N ALA A 35 -15.97 -4.50 2.27
CA ALA A 35 -15.47 -5.78 2.78
C ALA A 35 -15.24 -5.77 4.29
N THR A 36 -14.70 -4.69 4.85
CA THR A 36 -14.41 -4.61 6.30
C THR A 36 -15.69 -4.60 7.13
N PRO A 37 -16.71 -3.77 6.81
CA PRO A 37 -17.99 -3.83 7.52
C PRO A 37 -18.77 -5.11 7.26
N ALA A 38 -18.70 -5.71 6.05
CA ALA A 38 -19.32 -6.99 5.78
C ALA A 38 -18.71 -8.13 6.61
N LEU A 39 -17.40 -8.11 6.83
CA LEU A 39 -16.72 -9.03 7.73
C LEU A 39 -17.13 -8.75 9.18
N ALA A 40 -17.11 -7.49 9.62
CA ALA A 40 -17.53 -7.08 10.96
C ALA A 40 -19.00 -7.45 11.25
N ALA A 41 -19.89 -7.41 10.26
CA ALA A 41 -21.28 -7.84 10.40
C ALA A 41 -21.40 -9.36 10.67
N LYS A 42 -20.45 -10.16 10.18
CA LYS A 42 -20.44 -11.63 10.37
C LYS A 42 -19.75 -12.08 11.65
N VAL A 43 -18.62 -11.46 12.01
CA VAL A 43 -17.78 -11.89 13.15
C VAL A 43 -17.75 -10.89 14.31
N GLY A 44 -18.50 -9.80 14.22
CA GLY A 44 -18.50 -8.71 15.20
C GLY A 44 -17.13 -8.06 15.34
N PHE A 45 -16.84 -7.57 16.55
CA PHE A 45 -15.56 -6.93 16.89
C PHE A 45 -14.41 -7.91 17.19
N THR A 46 -14.64 -9.22 17.07
CA THR A 46 -13.63 -10.26 17.36
C THR A 46 -12.36 -10.09 16.53
N MET A 47 -12.47 -9.58 15.30
CA MET A 47 -11.32 -9.34 14.40
C MET A 47 -10.71 -7.93 14.52
N LEU A 48 -11.19 -7.07 15.42
CA LEU A 48 -10.71 -5.68 15.51
C LEU A 48 -9.20 -5.59 15.79
N TRP A 49 -8.68 -6.50 16.63
CA TRP A 49 -7.24 -6.56 16.92
C TRP A 49 -6.40 -6.87 15.66
N PHE A 50 -6.93 -7.66 14.72
CA PHE A 50 -6.25 -8.01 13.48
C PHE A 50 -6.14 -6.81 12.55
N ILE A 51 -7.18 -5.96 12.51
CA ILE A 51 -7.17 -4.70 11.76
C ILE A 51 -6.11 -3.76 12.33
N ILE A 52 -6.07 -3.59 13.65
CA ILE A 52 -5.07 -2.72 14.32
C ILE A 52 -3.65 -3.22 14.04
N LEU A 53 -3.42 -4.53 14.19
CA LEU A 53 -2.12 -5.14 13.92
C LEU A 53 -1.71 -4.97 12.45
N GLY A 54 -2.62 -5.21 11.50
CA GLY A 54 -2.37 -4.98 10.09
C GLY A 54 -2.02 -3.52 9.77
N CYS A 55 -2.72 -2.57 10.41
CA CYS A 55 -2.43 -1.15 10.30
C CYS A 55 -1.06 -0.74 10.86
N LEU A 56 -0.62 -1.37 11.96
CA LEU A 56 0.72 -1.13 12.49
C LEU A 56 1.79 -1.68 11.54
N VAL A 57 1.67 -2.95 11.16
CA VAL A 57 2.66 -3.61 10.29
C VAL A 57 2.79 -2.87 8.95
N LYS A 58 1.68 -2.49 8.31
CA LYS A 58 1.73 -1.79 7.02
C LYS A 58 2.47 -0.45 7.10
N VAL A 59 2.30 0.30 8.20
CA VAL A 59 2.97 1.60 8.38
C VAL A 59 4.48 1.41 8.48
N PHE A 60 4.95 0.46 9.30
CA PHE A 60 6.38 0.19 9.42
C PHE A 60 7.00 -0.25 8.10
N VAL A 61 6.32 -1.14 7.36
CA VAL A 61 6.78 -1.59 6.04
C VAL A 61 6.86 -0.41 5.06
N GLN A 62 5.86 0.47 5.03
CA GLN A 62 5.87 1.64 4.14
C GLN A 62 6.98 2.65 4.50
N VAL A 63 7.20 2.88 5.80
CA VAL A 63 8.29 3.76 6.26
C VAL A 63 9.64 3.22 5.84
N GLU A 64 9.88 1.91 5.98
CA GLU A 64 11.17 1.32 5.61
C GLU A 64 11.41 1.33 4.10
N LEU A 65 10.39 1.00 3.30
CA LEU A 65 10.48 1.09 1.84
C LEU A 65 10.69 2.53 1.36
N GLY A 66 10.03 3.50 2.00
CA GLY A 66 10.24 4.92 1.73
C GLY A 66 11.66 5.37 2.07
N ARG A 67 12.16 5.00 3.25
CA ARG A 67 13.54 5.26 3.68
C ARG A 67 14.56 4.64 2.72
N TYR A 68 14.35 3.38 2.32
CA TYR A 68 15.20 2.71 1.34
C TYR A 68 15.28 3.49 0.03
N THR A 69 14.14 3.93 -0.48
CA THR A 69 14.05 4.71 -1.73
C THR A 69 14.78 6.05 -1.61
N LEU A 70 14.63 6.73 -0.48
CA LEU A 70 15.29 8.02 -0.23
C LEU A 70 16.82 7.90 -0.10
N VAL A 71 17.31 6.83 0.53
CA VAL A 71 18.75 6.62 0.77
C VAL A 71 19.46 6.08 -0.47
N THR A 72 18.86 5.13 -1.18
CA THR A 72 19.51 4.45 -2.32
C THR A 72 19.23 5.11 -3.66
N GLY A 73 18.20 5.97 -3.74
CA GLY A 73 17.72 6.53 -5.00
C GLY A 73 17.08 5.53 -5.96
N LYS A 74 16.91 4.26 -5.53
CA LYS A 74 16.27 3.20 -6.30
C LYS A 74 14.79 3.13 -5.97
N THR A 75 13.98 2.85 -6.97
CA THR A 75 12.55 2.61 -6.80
C THR A 75 12.28 1.34 -5.99
N THR A 76 11.11 1.25 -5.37
CA THR A 76 10.68 0.05 -4.62
C THR A 76 10.70 -1.21 -5.50
N LEU A 77 10.38 -1.09 -6.79
CA LEU A 77 10.44 -2.20 -7.74
C LEU A 77 11.87 -2.67 -8.01
N GLU A 78 12.83 -1.75 -8.13
CA GLU A 78 14.25 -2.08 -8.22
C GLU A 78 14.77 -2.73 -6.93
N ALA A 79 14.30 -2.25 -5.77
CA ALA A 79 14.58 -2.86 -4.47
C ALA A 79 14.10 -4.33 -4.43
N MET A 80 12.86 -4.59 -4.85
CA MET A 80 12.29 -5.93 -4.95
C MET A 80 13.05 -6.81 -5.95
N ASN A 81 13.53 -6.23 -7.05
CA ASN A 81 14.35 -6.96 -8.03
C ASN A 81 15.74 -7.32 -7.50
N SER A 82 16.24 -6.58 -6.50
CA SER A 82 17.55 -6.84 -5.88
C SER A 82 17.52 -7.98 -4.86
N VAL A 83 16.34 -8.39 -4.38
CA VAL A 83 16.20 -9.44 -3.37
C VAL A 83 16.69 -10.79 -3.92
N PRO A 84 17.59 -11.49 -3.18
CA PRO A 84 18.09 -12.80 -3.59
C PRO A 84 16.96 -13.84 -3.64
N GLY A 85 16.98 -14.70 -4.67
CA GLY A 85 15.95 -15.72 -4.90
C GLY A 85 15.92 -16.18 -6.36
N PRO A 86 14.92 -17.00 -6.75
CA PRO A 86 14.77 -17.48 -8.11
C PRO A 86 14.58 -16.31 -9.09
N LYS A 87 15.44 -16.23 -10.11
CA LYS A 87 15.39 -15.18 -11.14
C LYS A 87 15.12 -15.84 -12.49
N LEU A 88 13.86 -15.89 -12.91
CA LEU A 88 13.53 -16.38 -14.26
C LEU A 88 13.87 -15.33 -15.34
N ARG A 89 13.79 -14.03 -14.99
CA ARG A 89 14.28 -12.84 -15.75
C ARG A 89 14.41 -11.63 -14.83
N VAL A 90 13.40 -11.45 -13.98
CA VAL A 90 13.36 -10.53 -12.82
C VAL A 90 13.19 -11.36 -11.55
N SER A 91 13.46 -10.78 -10.39
CA SER A 91 13.31 -11.46 -9.09
C SER A 91 11.89 -11.97 -8.89
N TRP A 92 11.76 -13.11 -8.21
CA TRP A 92 10.48 -13.71 -7.83
C TRP A 92 9.50 -12.73 -7.15
N MET A 93 10.01 -11.75 -6.38
CA MET A 93 9.18 -10.71 -5.77
C MET A 93 8.51 -9.79 -6.79
N VAL A 94 9.17 -9.51 -7.91
CA VAL A 94 8.59 -8.69 -8.98
C VAL A 94 7.48 -9.47 -9.67
N TRP A 95 7.67 -10.77 -9.90
CA TRP A 95 6.61 -11.63 -10.42
C TRP A 95 5.42 -11.72 -9.47
N PHE A 96 5.67 -11.88 -8.17
CA PHE A 96 4.62 -11.84 -7.16
C PHE A 96 3.86 -10.51 -7.17
N TRP A 97 4.58 -9.38 -7.29
CA TRP A 97 3.96 -8.06 -7.43
C TRP A 97 3.09 -7.96 -8.68
N VAL A 98 3.54 -8.46 -9.83
CA VAL A 98 2.74 -8.48 -11.08
C VAL A 98 1.45 -9.29 -10.89
N VAL A 99 1.54 -10.48 -10.29
CA VAL A 99 0.36 -11.32 -10.02
C VAL A 99 -0.61 -10.61 -9.08
N MET A 100 -0.12 -10.01 -8.00
CA MET A 100 -0.95 -9.22 -7.08
C MET A 100 -1.56 -8.00 -7.76
N TYR A 101 -0.83 -7.32 -8.65
CA TYR A 101 -1.32 -6.18 -9.41
C TYR A 101 -2.47 -6.59 -10.34
N ILE A 102 -2.34 -7.70 -11.05
CA ILE A 102 -3.44 -8.26 -11.86
C ILE A 102 -4.63 -8.63 -10.98
N GLY A 103 -4.41 -9.24 -9.81
CA GLY A 103 -5.48 -9.52 -8.86
C GLY A 103 -6.20 -8.24 -8.38
N SER A 104 -5.47 -7.14 -8.21
CA SER A 104 -6.06 -5.87 -7.80
C SER A 104 -6.97 -5.27 -8.87
N THR A 105 -6.69 -5.45 -10.17
CA THR A 105 -7.59 -4.98 -11.23
C THR A 105 -8.89 -5.77 -11.25
N MET A 106 -8.84 -7.08 -10.99
CA MET A 106 -10.04 -7.90 -10.81
C MET A 106 -10.85 -7.45 -9.59
N GLN A 107 -10.19 -7.04 -8.51
CA GLN A 107 -10.86 -6.52 -7.33
C GLN A 107 -11.62 -5.22 -7.65
N VAL A 108 -11.01 -4.31 -8.41
CA VAL A 108 -11.67 -3.07 -8.86
C VAL A 108 -12.86 -3.38 -9.77
N ALA A 109 -12.72 -4.32 -10.70
CA ALA A 109 -13.84 -4.76 -11.55
C ALA A 109 -14.99 -5.35 -10.72
N GLY A 110 -14.68 -6.19 -9.73
CA GLY A 110 -15.66 -6.78 -8.81
C GLY A 110 -16.39 -5.73 -7.98
N MET A 111 -15.68 -4.70 -7.50
CA MET A 111 -16.30 -3.56 -6.83
C MET A 111 -17.31 -2.87 -7.74
N MET A 112 -16.89 -2.54 -8.97
CA MET A 112 -17.71 -1.83 -9.96
C MET A 112 -18.98 -2.62 -10.33
N GLY A 113 -18.88 -3.95 -10.45
CA GLY A 113 -20.04 -4.83 -10.65
C GLY A 113 -20.98 -4.87 -9.44
N GLY A 114 -20.44 -4.85 -8.22
CA GLY A 114 -21.25 -4.80 -6.99
C GLY A 114 -22.11 -3.53 -6.90
N ILE A 115 -21.52 -2.35 -7.19
CA ILE A 115 -22.27 -1.08 -7.21
C ILE A 115 -23.31 -1.05 -8.33
N ALA A 116 -22.98 -1.56 -9.52
CA ALA A 116 -23.91 -1.62 -10.65
C ALA A 116 -25.14 -2.50 -10.38
N SER A 117 -25.03 -3.49 -9.49
CA SER A 117 -26.18 -4.33 -9.10
C SER A 117 -27.17 -3.66 -8.15
N LEU A 118 -26.81 -2.49 -7.59
CA LEU A 118 -27.63 -1.73 -6.63
C LEU A 118 -28.46 -0.61 -7.29
N VAL A 119 -28.23 -0.31 -8.57
CA VAL A 119 -28.93 0.72 -9.36
C VAL A 119 -29.69 0.03 -10.49
#